data_AF-A0A8H3M8D1-F1
#
_entry.id   AF-A0A8H3M8D1-F1
#
_cell.length_a   1.000
_cell.length_b   1.000
_cell.length_c   1.000
_cell.angle_alpha   90.00
_cell.angle_beta   90.00
_cell.angle_gamma   90.00
#
_symmetry.space_group_name_H-M   'P 1'
#
loop_
_entity.id
_entity.type
_entity.pdbx_description
1 polymer ?
#
loop_
_entity_poly.entity_id
_entity_poly.type
_entity_poly.pdbx_seq_one_letter_code
_entity_poly.pdbx_strand_id
1 'polypeptide(L)'
;MVKVTLEEYDALDIIKILVAVNELILQELARTDCGSASYHLRVAKKIYFRSCVIGCMSVPLVLLMLICPALDVAKIIIFDHTDGELKLYDIEYAYLSYSFLMVVILLCCTICIARGFNKMVENSVRSLSCFLPFIWISVLVIYTISTRNELGDIPFFCPQDYNYKSPTIRLACKIRAANLICMWSFTIYIMFFLIILLVLPSEDNNAKVDKVDKVYGRIEQVYSKDDDIDNEVKKDKSMNV
;
A
#
# COMPACT_ATOMS: atom_id res chain seq x y z
N MET A 1 -24.54 -17.46 34.72
CA MET A 1 -24.57 -16.95 33.35
C MET A 1 -25.03 -15.49 33.43
N VAL A 2 -24.10 -14.55 33.56
CA VAL A 2 -24.40 -13.13 33.73
C VAL A 2 -24.39 -12.50 32.34
N LYS A 3 -25.56 -12.08 31.85
CA LYS A 3 -25.70 -11.20 30.69
C LYS A 3 -25.32 -9.80 31.15
N VAL A 4 -24.20 -9.28 30.65
CA VAL A 4 -23.91 -7.85 30.70
C VAL A 4 -24.34 -7.26 29.36
N THR A 5 -25.44 -6.52 29.37
CA THR A 5 -25.88 -5.65 28.28
C THR A 5 -25.04 -4.38 28.33
N LEU A 6 -24.18 -4.17 27.34
CA LEU A 6 -23.48 -2.90 27.12
C LEU A 6 -24.38 -2.02 26.25
N GLU A 7 -25.10 -1.14 26.93
CA GLU A 7 -25.76 0.03 26.37
C GLU A 7 -24.74 0.96 25.67
N GLU A 8 -25.23 1.75 24.72
CA GLU A 8 -24.49 2.69 23.87
C GLU A 8 -23.43 3.50 24.64
N TYR A 9 -22.17 3.14 24.45
CA TYR A 9 -21.07 4.05 24.71
C TYR A 9 -20.98 5.02 23.53
N ASP A 10 -21.29 6.29 23.78
CA ASP A 10 -21.16 7.33 22.80
C ASP A 10 -19.69 7.44 22.36
N ALA A 11 -19.42 7.65 21.06
CA ALA A 11 -18.07 7.62 20.51
C ALA A 11 -17.11 8.59 21.23
N LEU A 12 -17.66 9.65 21.82
CA LEU A 12 -16.96 10.64 22.61
C LEU A 12 -16.39 10.07 23.93
N ASP A 13 -17.08 9.13 24.57
CA ASP A 13 -16.63 8.52 25.83
C ASP A 13 -15.57 7.45 25.58
N ILE A 14 -15.64 6.74 24.45
CA ILE A 14 -14.57 5.87 23.99
C ILE A 14 -13.29 6.70 23.72
N ILE A 15 -13.43 7.87 23.08
CA ILE A 15 -12.29 8.77 22.83
C ILE A 15 -11.71 9.31 24.14
N LYS A 16 -12.53 9.73 25.11
CA LYS A 16 -12.03 10.20 26.42
C LYS A 16 -11.31 9.10 27.19
N ILE A 17 -11.82 7.86 27.15
CA ILE A 17 -11.17 6.69 27.77
C ILE A 17 -9.83 6.43 27.07
N LEU A 18 -9.78 6.47 25.73
CA LEU A 18 -8.54 6.32 24.97
C LEU A 18 -7.52 7.41 25.28
N VAL A 19 -7.96 8.67 25.40
CA VAL A 19 -7.07 9.80 25.76
C VAL A 19 -6.57 9.67 27.20
N ALA A 20 -7.43 9.29 28.15
CA ALA A 20 -7.05 9.09 29.55
C ALA A 20 -6.09 7.90 29.73
N VAL A 21 -6.31 6.80 28.99
CA VAL A 21 -5.40 5.66 28.96
C VAL A 21 -4.07 6.05 28.32
N ASN A 22 -4.08 6.88 27.27
CA ASN A 22 -2.85 7.37 26.62
C ASN A 22 -2.04 8.30 27.55
N GLU A 23 -2.71 9.16 28.32
CA GLU A 23 -2.09 10.01 29.36
C GLU A 23 -1.48 9.17 30.49
N LEU A 24 -2.18 8.13 30.98
CA LEU A 24 -1.66 7.21 32.00
C LEU A 24 -0.47 6.39 31.49
N ILE A 25 -0.51 5.94 30.24
CA ILE A 25 0.61 5.26 29.59
C ILE A 25 1.80 6.21 29.42
N LEU A 26 1.57 7.48 29.08
CA LEU A 26 2.61 8.50 28.97
C LEU A 26 3.24 8.82 30.33
N GLN A 27 2.46 8.90 31.41
CA GLN A 27 2.97 9.13 32.76
C GLN A 27 3.80 7.95 33.27
N GLU A 28 3.41 6.71 32.98
CA GLU A 28 4.16 5.54 33.39
C GLU A 28 5.44 5.34 32.54
N LEU A 29 5.40 5.71 31.26
CA LEU A 29 6.57 5.76 30.39
C LEU A 29 7.58 6.85 30.80
N ALA A 30 7.12 7.95 31.41
CA ALA A 30 7.99 9.00 31.95
C ALA A 30 8.72 8.58 33.24
N ARG A 31 8.24 7.54 33.94
CA ARG A 31 8.83 7.03 35.18
C ARG A 31 9.94 6.00 34.95
N THR A 32 9.96 5.32 33.80
CA THR A 32 11.04 4.39 33.41
C THR A 32 12.05 5.03 32.47
N ASP A 33 13.27 5.25 32.99
CA ASP A 33 14.54 5.42 32.29
C ASP A 33 14.54 6.33 31.03
N CYS A 34 15.14 7.52 31.17
CA CYS A 34 15.10 8.63 30.20
C CYS A 34 15.65 8.26 28.79
N GLY A 35 16.42 7.16 28.65
CA GLY A 35 16.86 6.62 27.36
C GLY A 35 15.82 5.76 26.62
N SER A 36 14.92 5.10 27.33
CA SER A 36 13.94 4.14 26.79
C SER A 36 12.68 4.84 26.23
N ALA A 37 12.22 5.91 26.88
CA ALA A 37 11.04 6.67 26.44
C ALA A 37 11.22 7.33 25.06
N SER A 38 12.42 7.84 24.75
CA SER A 38 12.77 8.42 23.44
C SER A 38 12.81 7.36 22.33
N TYR A 39 13.08 6.10 22.68
CA TYR A 39 13.10 4.97 21.76
C TYR A 39 11.67 4.50 21.44
N HIS A 40 10.83 4.26 22.45
CA HIS A 40 9.43 3.87 22.26
C HIS A 40 8.62 4.93 21.48
N LEU A 41 8.88 6.21 21.72
CA LEU A 41 8.26 7.31 20.96
C LEU A 41 8.69 7.35 19.48
N ARG A 42 9.96 7.02 19.18
CA ARG A 42 10.46 6.95 17.79
C ARG A 42 9.85 5.78 17.01
N VAL A 43 9.69 4.63 17.66
CA VAL A 43 9.06 3.44 17.07
C VAL A 43 7.56 3.68 16.85
N ALA A 44 6.84 4.22 17.84
CA ALA A 44 5.42 4.56 17.72
C ALA A 44 5.16 5.59 16.60
N LYS A 45 6.01 6.63 16.48
CA LYS A 45 5.93 7.61 15.38
C LYS A 45 6.14 6.97 14.00
N LYS A 46 7.10 6.04 13.86
CA LYS A 46 7.33 5.32 12.59
C LYS A 46 6.15 4.41 12.21
N ILE A 47 5.55 3.74 13.19
CA ILE A 47 4.38 2.87 12.99
C ILE A 47 3.16 3.71 12.56
N TYR A 48 2.86 4.80 13.28
CA TYR A 48 1.74 5.68 12.95
C TYR A 48 1.91 6.34 11.57
N PHE A 49 3.13 6.78 11.24
CA PHE A 49 3.44 7.33 9.92
C PHE A 49 3.20 6.31 8.80
N ARG A 50 3.68 5.07 8.96
CA ARG A 50 3.47 4.00 7.97
C ARG A 50 1.99 3.69 7.76
N SER A 51 1.22 3.54 8.84
CA SER A 51 -0.23 3.29 8.76
C SER A 51 -0.98 4.44 8.09
N CYS A 52 -0.61 5.69 8.39
CA CYS A 52 -1.20 6.87 7.76
C CYS A 52 -0.89 6.92 6.25
N VAL A 53 0.38 6.70 5.85
CA VAL A 53 0.78 6.69 4.43
C VAL A 53 0.06 5.59 3.65
N ILE A 54 0.01 4.37 4.20
CA ILE A 54 -0.70 3.24 3.57
C ILE A 54 -2.20 3.54 3.45
N GLY A 55 -2.81 4.05 4.52
CA GLY A 55 -4.23 4.44 4.54
C GLY A 55 -4.55 5.48 3.47
N CYS A 56 -3.80 6.59 3.45
CA CYS A 56 -4.00 7.67 2.47
C CYS A 56 -3.85 7.20 1.02
N MET A 57 -2.92 6.28 0.72
CA MET A 57 -2.75 5.75 -0.64
C MET A 57 -3.77 4.68 -1.02
N SER A 58 -4.29 3.93 -0.04
CA SER A 58 -5.27 2.87 -0.29
C SER A 58 -6.61 3.42 -0.78
N VAL A 59 -7.05 4.60 -0.32
CA VAL A 59 -8.36 5.16 -0.69
C VAL A 59 -8.45 5.48 -2.19
N PRO A 60 -7.54 6.27 -2.80
CA PRO A 60 -7.53 6.49 -4.24
C PRO A 60 -7.39 5.19 -5.04
N LEU A 61 -6.61 4.23 -4.53
CA LEU A 61 -6.38 2.95 -5.19
C LEU A 61 -7.66 2.11 -5.25
N VAL A 62 -8.46 2.06 -4.18
CA VAL A 62 -9.76 1.38 -4.16
C VAL A 62 -10.74 2.07 -5.11
N LEU A 63 -10.74 3.41 -5.16
CA LEU A 63 -11.58 4.15 -6.11
C LEU A 63 -11.23 3.83 -7.56
N LEU A 64 -9.93 3.85 -7.91
CA LEU A 64 -9.46 3.49 -9.25
C LEU A 64 -9.81 2.03 -9.60
N MET A 65 -9.72 1.12 -8.63
CA MET A 65 -10.07 -0.29 -8.79
C MET A 65 -11.54 -0.49 -9.18
N LEU A 66 -12.45 0.39 -8.73
CA LEU A 66 -13.86 0.35 -9.11
C LEU A 66 -14.15 1.11 -10.40
N ILE A 67 -13.50 2.28 -10.58
CA ILE A 67 -13.73 3.16 -11.73
C ILE A 67 -13.21 2.55 -13.03
N CYS A 68 -12.03 1.92 -13.03
CA CYS A 68 -11.45 1.44 -14.29
C CYS A 68 -12.29 0.32 -14.94
N PRO A 69 -12.78 -0.73 -14.23
CA PRO A 69 -13.71 -1.70 -14.82
C PRO A 69 -15.02 -1.05 -15.29
N ALA A 70 -15.54 -0.05 -14.55
CA ALA A 70 -16.76 0.65 -14.95
C ALA A 70 -16.57 1.45 -16.25
N LEU A 71 -15.43 2.12 -16.42
CA LEU A 71 -15.08 2.84 -17.65
C LEU A 71 -14.86 1.89 -18.82
N ASP A 72 -14.28 0.72 -18.57
CA ASP A 72 -14.04 -0.29 -19.60
C ASP A 72 -15.36 -0.90 -20.12
N VAL A 73 -16.31 -1.20 -19.21
CA VAL A 73 -17.68 -1.57 -19.57
C VAL A 73 -18.39 -0.45 -20.34
N ALA A 74 -18.28 0.79 -19.87
CA ALA A 74 -18.88 1.94 -20.56
C ALA A 74 -18.32 2.14 -21.97
N LYS A 75 -17.01 1.90 -22.16
CA LYS A 75 -16.36 1.94 -23.48
C LYS A 75 -16.99 0.91 -24.41
N ILE A 76 -17.05 -0.36 -23.99
CA ILE A 76 -17.59 -1.46 -24.80
C ILE A 76 -19.04 -1.18 -25.22
N ILE A 77 -19.91 -0.76 -24.29
CA ILE A 77 -21.32 -0.44 -24.58
C ILE A 77 -21.44 0.65 -25.63
N ILE A 78 -20.63 1.71 -25.53
CA ILE A 78 -20.73 2.84 -26.45
C ILE A 78 -20.14 2.52 -27.81
N PHE A 79 -19.08 1.72 -27.87
CA PHE A 79 -18.51 1.27 -29.14
C PHE A 79 -19.47 0.32 -29.86
N ASP A 80 -20.19 -0.55 -29.14
CA ASP A 80 -21.26 -1.39 -29.69
C ASP A 80 -22.39 -0.55 -30.30
N HIS A 81 -22.78 0.54 -29.62
CA HIS A 81 -23.76 1.51 -30.13
C HIS A 81 -23.31 2.34 -31.35
N THR A 82 -22.08 2.19 -31.83
CA THR A 82 -21.61 2.88 -33.05
C THR A 82 -21.84 2.08 -34.35
N ASP A 83 -22.55 0.95 -34.29
CA ASP A 83 -22.90 0.12 -35.46
C ASP A 83 -21.69 -0.22 -36.36
N GLY A 84 -20.51 -0.39 -35.74
CA GLY A 84 -19.26 -0.72 -36.43
C GLY A 84 -18.48 0.47 -37.00
N GLU A 85 -18.88 1.72 -36.76
CA GLU A 85 -18.06 2.89 -37.10
C GLU A 85 -16.75 2.93 -36.30
N LEU A 86 -16.78 2.46 -35.05
CA LEU A 86 -15.60 2.24 -34.22
C LEU A 86 -15.28 0.74 -34.16
N LYS A 87 -13.99 0.43 -34.24
CA LYS A 87 -13.53 -0.96 -34.20
C LYS A 87 -13.45 -1.43 -32.75
N LEU A 88 -14.29 -2.41 -32.41
CA LEU A 88 -14.18 -3.16 -31.17
C LEU A 88 -13.25 -4.36 -31.38
N TYR A 89 -12.27 -4.53 -30.49
CA TYR A 89 -11.28 -5.61 -30.58
C TYR A 89 -11.46 -6.60 -29.42
N ASP A 90 -11.17 -7.89 -29.67
CA ASP A 90 -11.25 -8.96 -28.66
C ASP A 90 -10.39 -8.69 -27.41
N ILE A 91 -9.32 -7.89 -27.57
CA ILE A 91 -8.43 -7.49 -26.47
C ILE A 91 -9.17 -6.69 -25.39
N GLU A 92 -10.28 -6.01 -25.71
CA GLU A 92 -11.09 -5.29 -24.73
C GLU A 92 -11.78 -6.25 -23.77
N TYR A 93 -12.39 -7.33 -24.28
CA TYR A 93 -13.00 -8.36 -23.45
C TYR A 93 -11.96 -9.13 -22.63
N ALA A 94 -10.80 -9.40 -23.23
CA ALA A 94 -9.68 -10.03 -22.50
C ALA A 94 -9.22 -9.15 -21.34
N TYR A 95 -9.04 -7.84 -21.56
CA TYR A 95 -8.65 -6.90 -20.51
C TYR A 95 -9.74 -6.73 -19.44
N LEU A 96 -11.02 -6.69 -19.83
CA LEU A 96 -12.13 -6.62 -18.90
C LEU A 96 -12.16 -7.84 -17.97
N SER A 97 -12.03 -9.04 -18.55
CA SER A 97 -11.99 -10.30 -17.78
C SER A 97 -10.82 -10.32 -16.79
N TYR A 98 -9.66 -9.82 -17.22
CA TYR A 98 -8.47 -9.68 -16.42
C TYR A 98 -8.70 -8.70 -15.26
N SER A 99 -9.26 -7.52 -15.54
CA SER A 99 -9.62 -6.49 -14.56
C SER A 99 -10.58 -7.03 -13.48
N PHE A 100 -11.63 -7.77 -13.86
CA PHE A 100 -12.53 -8.41 -12.90
C PHE A 100 -11.84 -9.47 -12.04
N LEU A 101 -11.02 -10.32 -12.66
CA LEU A 101 -10.26 -11.35 -11.94
C LEU A 101 -9.31 -10.71 -10.90
N MET A 102 -8.71 -9.57 -11.22
CA MET A 102 -7.90 -8.80 -10.28
C MET A 102 -8.69 -8.29 -9.07
N VAL A 103 -9.89 -7.73 -9.29
CA VAL A 103 -10.77 -7.29 -8.20
C VAL A 103 -11.14 -8.47 -7.29
N VAL A 104 -11.50 -9.62 -7.88
CA VAL A 104 -11.86 -10.83 -7.13
C VAL A 104 -10.69 -11.34 -6.31
N ILE A 105 -9.49 -11.41 -6.88
CA ILE A 105 -8.28 -11.84 -6.15
C ILE A 105 -8.02 -10.91 -4.96
N LEU A 106 -8.10 -9.59 -5.15
CA LEU A 106 -7.85 -8.62 -4.09
C LEU A 106 -8.89 -8.72 -2.97
N LEU A 107 -10.18 -8.87 -3.31
CA LEU A 107 -11.24 -9.10 -2.33
C LEU A 107 -11.03 -10.40 -1.54
N CYS A 108 -10.70 -11.50 -2.24
CA CYS A 108 -10.39 -12.79 -1.61
C CYS A 108 -9.21 -12.65 -0.64
N CYS A 109 -8.13 -11.96 -1.04
CA CYS A 109 -6.99 -11.67 -0.18
C CYS A 109 -7.40 -10.88 1.07
N THR A 110 -8.18 -9.81 0.92
CA THR A 110 -8.68 -9.01 2.06
C THR A 110 -9.52 -9.86 3.02
N ILE A 111 -10.39 -10.73 2.51
CA ILE A 111 -11.21 -11.64 3.33
C ILE A 111 -10.33 -12.67 4.06
N CYS A 112 -9.32 -13.23 3.40
CA CYS A 112 -8.37 -14.16 4.02
C CYS A 112 -7.56 -13.50 5.15
N ILE A 113 -7.16 -12.24 4.97
CA ILE A 113 -6.51 -11.43 6.01
C ILE A 113 -7.47 -11.20 7.18
N ALA A 114 -8.72 -10.79 6.90
CA ALA A 114 -9.72 -10.54 7.94
C ALA A 114 -10.04 -11.81 8.77
N ARG A 115 -9.90 -13.01 8.18
CA ARG A 115 -10.06 -14.29 8.87
C ARG A 115 -8.82 -14.78 9.63
N GLY A 116 -7.74 -14.01 9.64
CA GLY A 116 -6.54 -14.32 10.41
C GLY A 116 -5.50 -15.20 9.71
N PHE A 117 -5.63 -15.44 8.39
CA PHE A 117 -4.63 -16.19 7.60
C PHE A 117 -3.41 -15.33 7.19
N ASN A 118 -3.00 -14.41 8.08
CA ASN A 118 -2.01 -13.37 7.79
C ASN A 118 -0.67 -13.93 7.29
N LYS A 119 -0.20 -15.04 7.88
CA LYS A 119 1.12 -15.63 7.57
C LYS A 119 1.18 -16.29 6.19
N MET A 120 0.06 -16.85 5.72
CA MET A 120 -0.05 -17.43 4.38
C MET A 120 -0.16 -16.33 3.33
N VAL A 121 -0.99 -15.32 3.58
CA VAL A 121 -1.17 -14.18 2.68
C VAL A 121 0.11 -13.35 2.57
N GLU A 122 0.83 -13.12 3.66
CA GLU A 122 2.10 -12.36 3.65
C GLU A 122 3.16 -13.04 2.77
N ASN A 123 3.34 -14.36 2.88
CA ASN A 123 4.27 -15.11 2.04
C ASN A 123 3.86 -15.11 0.56
N SER A 124 2.57 -15.27 0.28
CA SER A 124 2.04 -15.23 -1.09
C SER A 124 2.18 -13.84 -1.72
N VAL A 125 1.82 -12.77 -1.00
CA VAL A 125 1.97 -11.38 -1.45
C VAL A 125 3.44 -11.04 -1.68
N ARG A 126 4.34 -11.44 -0.77
CA ARG A 126 5.78 -11.18 -0.91
C ARG A 126 6.39 -11.88 -2.13
N SER A 127 5.96 -13.12 -2.42
CA SER A 127 6.43 -13.85 -3.61
C SER A 127 5.84 -13.30 -4.91
N LEU A 128 4.57 -12.89 -4.90
CA LEU A 128 3.90 -12.33 -6.09
C LEU A 128 4.37 -10.89 -6.40
N SER A 129 4.68 -10.11 -5.36
CA SER A 129 4.94 -8.66 -5.47
C SER A 129 6.12 -8.30 -6.37
N CYS A 130 7.07 -9.20 -6.61
CA CYS A 130 8.22 -8.90 -7.46
C CYS A 130 7.93 -9.04 -8.96
N PHE A 131 7.03 -9.94 -9.37
CA PHE A 131 6.80 -10.25 -10.80
C PHE A 131 5.48 -9.71 -11.34
N LEU A 132 4.43 -9.66 -10.52
CA LEU A 132 3.13 -9.09 -10.90
C LEU A 132 3.22 -7.69 -11.54
N PRO A 133 3.97 -6.73 -10.96
CA PRO A 133 3.97 -5.39 -11.51
C PRO A 133 4.52 -5.30 -12.93
N PHE A 134 5.51 -6.15 -13.28
CA PHE A 134 6.01 -6.24 -14.65
C PHE A 134 4.96 -6.80 -15.60
N ILE A 135 4.25 -7.85 -15.18
CA ILE A 135 3.15 -8.44 -15.95
C ILE A 135 2.06 -7.39 -16.20
N TRP A 136 1.70 -6.60 -15.19
CA TRP A 136 0.69 -5.54 -15.32
C TRP A 136 1.09 -4.47 -16.33
N ILE A 137 2.33 -3.99 -16.25
CA ILE A 137 2.87 -3.04 -17.23
C ILE A 137 2.85 -3.66 -18.63
N SER A 138 3.27 -4.91 -18.78
CA SER A 138 3.25 -5.60 -20.08
C SER A 138 1.83 -5.70 -20.65
N VAL A 139 0.85 -6.12 -19.85
CA VAL A 139 -0.56 -6.20 -20.27
C VAL A 139 -1.08 -4.81 -20.68
N LEU A 140 -0.80 -3.77 -19.90
CA LEU A 140 -1.25 -2.41 -20.21
C LEU A 140 -0.59 -1.85 -21.49
N VAL A 141 0.69 -2.12 -21.69
CA VAL A 141 1.41 -1.71 -22.91
C VAL A 141 0.84 -2.43 -24.13
N ILE A 142 0.62 -3.75 -24.05
CA ILE A 142 0.01 -4.54 -25.12
C ILE A 142 -1.40 -4.00 -25.43
N TYR A 143 -2.23 -3.77 -24.41
CA TYR A 143 -3.55 -3.18 -24.57
C TYR A 143 -3.47 -1.82 -25.29
N THR A 144 -2.60 -0.92 -24.83
CA THR A 144 -2.45 0.44 -25.40
C THR A 144 -2.02 0.40 -26.86
N ILE A 145 -1.10 -0.50 -27.24
CA ILE A 145 -0.63 -0.65 -28.62
C ILE A 145 -1.73 -1.23 -29.50
N SER A 146 -2.42 -2.28 -29.02
CA SER A 146 -3.48 -2.96 -29.78
C SER A 146 -4.68 -2.05 -30.05
N THR A 147 -5.01 -1.18 -29.11
CA THR A 147 -6.17 -0.26 -29.17
C THR A 147 -5.85 1.12 -29.77
N ARG A 148 -4.60 1.38 -30.17
CA ARG A 148 -4.19 2.72 -30.62
C ARG A 148 -4.96 3.23 -31.85
N ASN A 149 -5.32 2.31 -32.75
CA ASN A 149 -5.93 2.59 -34.05
C ASN A 149 -7.47 2.44 -34.05
N GLU A 150 -8.11 2.26 -32.90
CA GLU A 150 -9.56 2.00 -32.81
C GLU A 150 -10.44 3.20 -33.20
N LEU A 151 -9.89 4.42 -33.06
CA LEU A 151 -10.55 5.68 -33.37
C LEU A 151 -10.22 6.24 -34.78
N GLY A 152 -9.43 5.51 -35.58
CA GLY A 152 -8.97 6.00 -36.89
C GLY A 152 -8.19 7.31 -36.78
N ASP A 153 -8.67 8.35 -37.48
CA ASP A 153 -8.02 9.67 -37.57
C ASP A 153 -8.37 10.63 -36.41
N ILE A 154 -9.18 10.20 -35.44
CA ILE A 154 -9.59 11.07 -34.32
C ILE A 154 -8.40 11.24 -33.36
N PRO A 155 -8.02 12.49 -33.02
CA PRO A 155 -6.91 12.75 -32.10
C PRO A 155 -7.17 12.15 -30.70
N PHE A 156 -6.08 11.71 -30.05
CA PHE A 156 -6.12 11.02 -28.76
C PHE A 156 -6.83 11.81 -27.64
N PHE A 157 -6.67 13.14 -27.60
CA PHE A 157 -7.23 14.00 -26.54
C PHE A 157 -8.65 14.50 -26.83
N CYS A 158 -9.29 14.06 -27.92
CA CYS A 158 -10.66 14.39 -28.25
C CYS A 158 -10.97 15.90 -28.20
N PRO A 159 -10.28 16.73 -29.00
CA PRO A 159 -10.41 18.17 -28.92
C PRO A 159 -11.80 18.61 -29.42
N GLN A 160 -12.30 19.75 -28.94
CA GLN A 160 -13.69 20.16 -29.18
C GLN A 160 -13.95 20.64 -30.61
N ASP A 161 -12.91 21.10 -31.28
CA ASP A 161 -12.88 21.65 -32.64
C ASP A 161 -12.72 20.58 -33.73
N TYR A 162 -12.54 19.31 -33.37
CA TYR A 162 -12.53 18.22 -34.34
C TYR A 162 -13.93 17.97 -34.93
N ASN A 163 -13.99 17.69 -36.24
CA ASN A 163 -15.23 17.42 -36.95
C ASN A 163 -15.71 15.97 -36.71
N TYR A 164 -16.30 15.71 -35.55
CA TYR A 164 -16.89 14.41 -35.24
C TYR A 164 -18.12 14.16 -36.11
N LYS A 165 -18.22 12.96 -36.69
CA LYS A 165 -19.39 12.58 -37.50
C LYS A 165 -20.69 12.57 -36.68
N SER A 166 -20.61 12.24 -35.39
CA SER A 166 -21.76 12.20 -34.49
C SER A 166 -21.38 12.57 -33.04
N PRO A 167 -22.35 13.02 -32.23
CA PRO A 167 -22.15 13.20 -30.78
C PRO A 167 -21.72 11.92 -30.07
N THR A 168 -22.19 10.76 -30.54
CA THR A 168 -21.85 9.44 -30.00
C THR A 168 -20.36 9.14 -30.16
N ILE A 169 -19.77 9.43 -31.32
CA ILE A 169 -18.32 9.27 -31.55
C ILE A 169 -17.51 10.20 -30.64
N ARG A 170 -17.97 11.44 -30.44
CA ARG A 170 -17.33 12.37 -29.51
C ARG A 170 -17.35 11.84 -28.08
N LEU A 171 -18.46 11.26 -27.64
CA LEU A 171 -18.59 10.63 -26.33
C LEU A 171 -17.68 9.39 -26.21
N ALA A 172 -17.68 8.53 -27.22
CA ALA A 172 -16.83 7.35 -27.31
C ALA A 172 -15.34 7.72 -27.19
N CYS A 173 -14.92 8.77 -27.88
CA CYS A 173 -13.56 9.30 -27.79
C CYS A 173 -13.21 9.70 -26.34
N LYS A 174 -14.06 10.50 -25.69
CA LYS A 174 -13.84 10.95 -24.30
C LYS A 174 -13.75 9.79 -23.33
N ILE A 175 -14.61 8.79 -23.47
CA ILE A 175 -14.63 7.62 -22.59
C ILE A 175 -13.41 6.76 -22.81
N ARG A 176 -12.96 6.55 -24.05
CA ARG A 176 -11.68 5.91 -24.34
C ARG A 176 -10.52 6.65 -23.64
N ALA A 177 -10.44 7.96 -23.81
CA ALA A 177 -9.35 8.76 -23.23
C ALA A 177 -9.37 8.65 -21.69
N ALA A 178 -10.55 8.78 -21.08
CA ALA A 178 -10.72 8.61 -19.63
C ALA A 178 -10.35 7.20 -19.15
N ASN A 179 -10.77 6.16 -19.88
CA ASN A 179 -10.46 4.77 -19.58
C ASN A 179 -8.94 4.54 -19.59
N LEU A 180 -8.26 4.98 -20.64
CA LEU A 180 -6.81 4.81 -20.75
C LEU A 180 -6.06 5.59 -19.65
N ILE A 181 -6.48 6.83 -19.35
CA ILE A 181 -5.93 7.60 -18.22
C ILE A 181 -6.15 6.86 -16.90
N CYS A 182 -7.33 6.27 -16.68
CA CYS A 182 -7.63 5.49 -15.48
C CYS A 182 -6.69 4.29 -15.36
N MET A 183 -6.55 3.49 -16.42
CA MET A 183 -5.71 2.29 -16.42
C MET A 183 -4.24 2.61 -16.12
N TRP A 184 -3.69 3.66 -16.76
CA TRP A 184 -2.33 4.10 -16.50
C TRP A 184 -2.17 4.67 -15.09
N SER A 185 -3.14 5.47 -14.63
CA SER A 185 -3.12 6.01 -13.26
C SER A 185 -3.16 4.88 -12.23
N PHE A 186 -4.04 3.88 -12.39
CA PHE A 186 -4.13 2.71 -11.54
C PHE A 186 -2.79 1.95 -11.49
N THR A 187 -2.21 1.69 -12.65
CA THR A 187 -0.92 0.98 -12.76
C THR A 187 0.19 1.75 -12.05
N ILE A 188 0.30 3.06 -12.27
CA ILE A 188 1.32 3.89 -11.60
C ILE A 188 1.09 3.91 -10.08
N TYR A 189 -0.16 4.07 -9.64
CA TYR A 189 -0.51 4.11 -8.21
C TYR A 189 -0.18 2.79 -7.51
N ILE A 190 -0.52 1.65 -8.10
CA ILE A 190 -0.23 0.35 -7.49
C ILE A 190 1.28 0.07 -7.47
N MET A 191 2.04 0.52 -8.49
CA MET A 191 3.51 0.45 -8.46
C MET A 191 4.08 1.22 -7.28
N PHE A 192 3.67 2.48 -7.10
CA PHE A 192 4.12 3.29 -5.96
C PHE A 192 3.72 2.67 -4.63
N PHE A 193 2.49 2.15 -4.53
CA PHE A 193 2.00 1.48 -3.33
C PHE A 193 2.86 0.25 -2.98
N LEU A 194 3.19 -0.60 -3.96
CA LEU A 194 4.06 -1.76 -3.75
C LEU A 194 5.49 -1.36 -3.35
N ILE A 195 6.07 -0.34 -3.99
CA ILE A 195 7.39 0.19 -3.62
C ILE A 195 7.38 0.68 -2.17
N ILE A 196 6.34 1.41 -1.76
CA ILE A 196 6.20 1.91 -0.38
C ILE A 196 6.08 0.74 0.61
N LEU A 197 5.34 -0.31 0.27
CA LEU A 197 5.26 -1.52 1.10
C LEU A 197 6.60 -2.25 1.24
N LEU A 198 7.44 -2.23 0.21
CA LEU A 198 8.77 -2.84 0.23
C LEU A 198 9.79 -1.99 1.00
N VAL A 199 9.76 -0.67 0.83
CA VAL A 199 10.72 0.27 1.43
C VAL A 199 10.40 0.54 2.90
N LEU A 200 9.12 0.62 3.28
CA LEU A 200 8.74 0.90 4.66
C LEU A 200 8.80 -0.38 5.52
N PRO A 201 9.72 -0.46 6.49
CA PRO A 201 9.94 -1.68 7.25
C PRO A 201 8.70 -2.07 8.06
N SER A 202 8.35 -3.36 8.01
CA SER A 202 7.25 -3.92 8.80
C SER A 202 7.59 -4.00 10.29
N GLU A 203 6.56 -4.03 11.14
CA GLU A 203 6.71 -4.16 12.60
C GLU A 203 7.58 -5.37 12.99
N ASP A 204 7.38 -6.51 12.32
CA ASP A 204 8.17 -7.73 12.55
C ASP A 204 9.66 -7.56 12.21
N ASN A 205 9.98 -6.82 11.14
CA ASN A 205 11.37 -6.54 10.77
C ASN A 205 12.00 -5.53 11.72
N ASN A 206 11.27 -4.50 12.14
CA ASN A 206 11.75 -3.52 13.12
C ASN A 206 12.00 -4.17 14.49
N ALA A 207 11.14 -5.07 14.95
CA ALA A 207 11.31 -5.80 16.20
C ALA A 207 12.49 -6.78 16.15
N LYS A 208 12.81 -7.36 14.98
CA LYS A 208 13.99 -8.21 14.79
C LYS A 208 15.29 -7.39 14.76
N VAL A 209 15.32 -6.28 14.01
CA VAL A 209 16.47 -5.38 13.94
C VAL A 209 16.78 -4.81 15.34
N ASP A 210 15.77 -4.39 16.10
CA ASP A 210 15.95 -3.91 17.48
C ASP A 210 16.52 -4.98 18.42
N LYS A 211 16.08 -6.24 18.29
CA LYS A 211 16.66 -7.33 19.09
C LYS A 211 18.15 -7.55 18.78
N VAL A 212 18.54 -7.41 17.52
CA VAL A 212 19.94 -7.56 17.08
C VAL A 212 20.78 -6.39 17.59
N ASP A 213 20.30 -5.15 17.44
CA ASP A 213 20.99 -3.94 17.92
C ASP A 213 21.19 -3.98 19.44
N LYS A 214 20.19 -4.44 20.21
CA LYS A 214 20.30 -4.64 21.66
C LYS A 214 21.31 -5.72 22.07
N VAL A 215 21.52 -6.74 21.25
CA VAL A 215 22.53 -7.77 21.50
C VAL A 215 23.92 -7.21 21.22
N TYR A 216 24.08 -6.51 20.09
CA TYR A 216 25.35 -5.89 19.71
C TYR A 216 25.82 -4.84 20.73
N GLY A 217 24.93 -3.94 21.17
CA GLY A 217 25.27 -2.95 22.19
C GLY A 217 25.64 -3.56 23.54
N ARG A 218 25.08 -4.74 23.88
CA ARG A 218 25.46 -5.47 25.10
C ARG A 218 26.83 -6.10 24.99
N ILE A 219 27.19 -6.61 23.81
CA ILE A 219 28.51 -7.17 23.52
C ILE A 219 29.58 -6.08 23.61
N GLU A 220 29.33 -4.91 23.03
CA GLU A 220 30.25 -3.76 23.04
C GLU A 220 30.53 -3.25 24.47
N GLN A 221 29.51 -3.25 25.34
CA GLN A 221 29.67 -2.92 26.76
C GLN A 221 30.50 -3.94 27.56
N VAL A 222 30.50 -5.21 27.17
CA VAL A 222 31.32 -6.24 27.82
C VAL A 222 32.79 -6.07 27.42
N TYR A 223 33.07 -5.88 26.13
CA TYR A 223 34.43 -5.63 25.65
C TYR A 223 35.04 -4.36 26.25
N SER A 224 34.27 -3.27 26.34
CA SER A 224 34.75 -2.03 26.96
C SER A 224 35.09 -2.21 28.45
N LYS A 225 34.37 -3.09 29.18
CA LYS A 225 34.66 -3.37 30.59
C LYS A 225 35.90 -4.24 30.79
N ASP A 226 36.11 -5.21 29.92
CA ASP A 226 37.29 -6.07 29.98
C ASP A 226 38.57 -5.25 29.68
N ASP A 227 38.51 -4.31 28.74
CA ASP A 227 39.61 -3.38 28.44
C ASP A 227 39.92 -2.45 29.63
N ASP A 228 38.90 -1.96 30.35
CA ASP A 228 39.09 -1.14 31.56
C ASP A 228 39.74 -1.94 32.71
N ILE A 229 39.34 -3.20 32.90
CA ILE A 229 39.91 -4.09 33.94
C ILE A 229 41.39 -4.40 33.64
N ASP A 230 41.73 -4.71 32.40
CA ASP A 230 43.12 -4.98 31.99
C ASP A 230 44.02 -3.75 32.15
N ASN A 231 43.46 -2.55 31.95
CA ASN A 231 44.16 -1.29 32.17
C ASN A 231 44.36 -0.98 33.67
N GLU A 232 43.39 -1.27 34.53
CA GLU A 232 43.54 -1.12 35.98
C GLU A 232 44.57 -2.11 36.56
N VAL A 233 44.56 -3.37 36.14
CA VAL A 233 45.53 -4.39 36.58
C VAL A 233 46.97 -4.05 36.18
N LYS A 234 47.17 -3.44 35.00
CA LYS A 234 48.49 -2.95 34.57
C LYS A 234 48.96 -1.75 35.42
N LYS A 235 48.04 -0.87 35.78
CA LYS A 235 48.35 0.32 36.60
C LYS A 235 48.76 -0.07 38.02
N ASP A 236 48.09 -1.04 38.62
CA ASP A 236 48.40 -1.53 39.97
C ASP A 236 49.75 -2.28 40.04
N LYS A 237 50.11 -3.01 38.97
CA LYS A 237 51.46 -3.60 38.85
C LYS A 237 52.57 -2.57 38.67
N SER A 238 52.28 -1.41 38.07
CA SER A 238 53.26 -0.34 37.89
C SER A 238 53.50 0.51 39.14
N MET A 239 52.61 0.43 40.14
CA MET A 239 52.71 1.20 41.39
C MET A 239 53.38 0.42 42.53
N ASN A 240 53.62 -0.88 42.33
CA ASN A 240 54.26 -1.80 43.29
C ASN A 240 55.72 -2.13 42.93
N VAL A 241 56.39 -1.30 42.12
CA VAL A 241 57.82 -1.39 41.78
C VAL A 241 58.55 -0.14 42.27
#